data_AF-A0A5P9GQD5-F1
#
_entry.id   AF-A0A5P9GQD5-F1
#
_cell.length_a   1.000
_cell.length_b   1.000
_cell.length_c   1.000
_cell.angle_alpha   90.00
_cell.angle_beta   90.00
_cell.angle_gamma   90.00
#
_symmetry.space_group_name_H-M   'P 1'
#
loop_
_entity.id
_entity.type
_entity.pdbx_description
1 polymer ?
#
loop_
_entity_poly.entity_id
_entity_poly.type
_entity_poly.pdbx_seq_one_letter_code
_entity_poly.pdbx_strand_id
1 'polypeptide(L)'
;MATAAPHASVTHTEARFFFIMACLMAATTIGGFALMAAMGISSFSLPAIYHIHAGVFIAWTALYVAQNSLIWRGNTATHRKLGKSAAVLIPVMVVLAITITFMTLRITGGPPFFAQAEFLAVNLFHITAFAVLAGWALKRRRETDWHRRLMFGAMATVGAPGLARLLPLPLTIPYTFYVVFGAALVFPLIGMIADKRMHGEVHRAWWWTILVPVAALLIGEVLGNTAFVQGWVAEWVAGTPGGERPAGPFIPPGF
;
A
#
# COMPACT_ATOMS: atom_id res chain seq x y z
N MET A 1 -5.47 17.28 -45.21
CA MET A 1 -4.87 17.40 -43.87
C MET A 1 -5.56 16.40 -42.96
N ALA A 2 -4.89 15.31 -42.58
CA ALA A 2 -5.48 14.25 -41.76
C ALA A 2 -5.36 14.60 -40.27
N THR A 3 -6.49 14.83 -39.61
CA THR A 3 -6.62 15.06 -38.16
C THR A 3 -6.39 13.76 -37.39
N ALA A 4 -5.12 13.42 -37.10
CA ALA A 4 -4.72 12.27 -36.28
C ALA A 4 -4.27 12.67 -34.85
N ALA A 5 -4.75 13.80 -34.31
CA ALA A 5 -4.10 14.47 -33.16
C ALA A 5 -4.78 14.35 -31.76
N PRO A 6 -6.12 14.19 -31.60
CA PRO A 6 -6.71 14.24 -30.25
C PRO A 6 -6.43 13.00 -29.40
N HIS A 7 -6.59 11.80 -29.95
CA HIS A 7 -6.46 10.56 -29.18
C HIS A 7 -5.01 10.21 -28.79
N ALA A 8 -4.05 10.49 -29.68
CA ALA A 8 -2.63 10.27 -29.41
C ALA A 8 -2.09 11.22 -28.32
N SER A 9 -2.58 12.46 -28.27
CA SER A 9 -2.19 13.44 -27.24
C SER A 9 -2.78 13.12 -25.87
N VAL A 10 -4.04 12.65 -25.80
CA VAL A 10 -4.68 12.22 -24.55
C VAL A 10 -3.99 10.98 -23.96
N THR A 11 -3.73 9.97 -24.77
CA THR A 11 -3.05 8.73 -24.31
C THR A 11 -1.63 8.99 -23.79
N HIS A 12 -0.86 9.89 -24.42
CA HIS A 12 0.45 10.29 -23.94
C HIS A 12 0.37 11.12 -22.64
N THR A 13 -0.61 12.03 -22.54
CA THR A 13 -0.86 12.82 -21.33
C THR A 13 -1.25 11.94 -20.14
N GLU A 14 -2.11 10.95 -20.38
CA GLU A 14 -2.50 9.95 -19.38
C GLU A 14 -1.29 9.12 -18.95
N ALA A 15 -0.49 8.60 -19.88
CA ALA A 15 0.72 7.84 -19.55
C ALA A 15 1.71 8.67 -18.69
N ARG A 16 1.88 9.96 -19.02
CA ARG A 16 2.70 10.90 -18.22
C ARG A 16 2.14 11.08 -16.82
N PHE A 17 0.81 11.23 -16.68
CA PHE A 17 0.15 11.34 -15.38
C PHE A 17 0.43 10.12 -14.50
N PHE A 18 0.19 8.90 -15.02
CA PHE A 18 0.43 7.67 -14.27
C PHE A 18 1.90 7.52 -13.86
N PHE A 19 2.85 7.92 -14.71
CA PHE A 19 4.27 7.93 -14.37
C PHE A 19 4.61 8.92 -13.25
N ILE A 20 4.12 10.16 -13.31
CA ILE A 20 4.32 11.15 -12.24
C ILE A 20 3.76 10.62 -10.92
N MET A 21 2.54 10.10 -10.93
CA MET A 21 1.92 9.54 -9.72
C MET A 21 2.67 8.33 -9.18
N ALA A 22 3.25 7.50 -10.06
CA ALA A 22 4.10 6.40 -9.63
C ALA A 22 5.36 6.90 -8.92
N CYS A 23 6.01 7.94 -9.42
CA CYS A 23 7.14 8.58 -8.75
C CYS A 23 6.74 9.20 -7.41
N LEU A 24 5.59 9.88 -7.34
CA LEU A 24 5.10 10.48 -6.09
C LEU A 24 4.80 9.42 -5.03
N MET A 25 4.06 8.36 -5.37
CA MET A 25 3.77 7.26 -4.44
C MET A 25 5.05 6.54 -4.00
N ALA A 26 6.01 6.34 -4.91
CA ALA A 26 7.31 5.79 -4.56
C ALA A 26 8.08 6.71 -3.61
N ALA A 27 8.10 8.02 -3.87
CA ALA A 27 8.78 9.01 -3.04
C ALA A 27 8.16 9.10 -1.63
N THR A 28 6.84 9.12 -1.50
CA THR A 28 6.19 9.14 -0.18
C THR A 28 6.40 7.82 0.56
N THR A 29 6.36 6.68 -0.13
CA THR A 29 6.54 5.37 0.48
C THR A 29 7.98 5.19 0.97
N ILE A 30 8.97 5.33 0.07
CA ILE A 30 10.38 5.14 0.40
C ILE A 30 10.89 6.26 1.31
N GLY A 31 10.48 7.50 1.05
CA GLY A 31 10.85 8.66 1.86
C GLY A 31 10.41 8.53 3.31
N GLY A 32 9.22 8.00 3.58
CA GLY A 32 8.76 7.74 4.95
C GLY A 32 9.65 6.76 5.71
N PHE A 33 10.04 5.64 5.09
CA PHE A 33 10.97 4.70 5.70
C PHE A 33 12.38 5.28 5.87
N ALA A 34 12.88 5.98 4.86
CA ALA A 34 14.19 6.63 4.89
C ALA A 34 14.27 7.70 5.99
N LEU A 35 13.21 8.48 6.19
CA LEU A 35 13.13 9.47 7.27
C LEU A 35 13.22 8.80 8.64
N MET A 36 12.45 7.73 8.88
CA MET A 36 12.52 7.00 10.16
C MET A 36 13.91 6.40 10.42
N ALA A 37 14.60 5.92 9.38
CA ALA A 37 15.97 5.44 9.49
C ALA A 37 16.96 6.57 9.78
N ALA A 38 16.82 7.72 9.11
CA ALA A 38 17.68 8.89 9.33
C ALA A 38 17.51 9.48 10.75
N MET A 39 16.32 9.39 11.34
CA MET A 39 16.05 9.81 12.71
C MET A 39 16.44 8.77 13.76
N GLY A 40 16.99 7.61 13.37
CA GLY A 40 17.38 6.54 14.30
C GLY A 40 16.21 5.78 14.94
N ILE A 41 14.97 6.03 14.48
CA ILE A 41 13.77 5.32 14.97
C ILE A 41 13.75 3.88 14.41
N SER A 42 14.18 3.70 13.15
CA SER A 42 14.36 2.37 12.57
C SER A 42 15.76 1.83 12.89
N SER A 43 15.84 0.54 13.25
CA SER A 43 17.12 -0.15 13.47
C SER A 43 17.39 -1.21 12.41
N PHE A 44 18.66 -1.28 11.96
CA PHE A 44 19.14 -2.36 11.09
C PHE A 44 19.50 -3.64 11.86
N SER A 45 19.51 -3.62 13.20
CA SER A 45 19.70 -4.80 14.05
C SER A 45 18.49 -5.73 14.10
N LEU A 46 17.39 -5.37 13.43
CA LEU A 46 16.19 -6.19 13.34
C LEU A 46 16.48 -7.53 12.61
N PRO A 47 15.74 -8.59 12.93
CA PRO A 47 15.91 -9.90 12.29
C PRO A 47 15.83 -9.86 10.76
N ALA A 48 16.50 -10.81 10.10
CA ALA A 48 16.62 -10.89 8.64
C ALA A 48 15.30 -10.75 7.86
N ILE A 49 14.18 -11.21 8.44
CA ILE A 49 12.85 -11.10 7.83
C ILE A 49 12.43 -9.66 7.52
N TYR A 50 12.82 -8.67 8.34
CA TYR A 50 12.51 -7.25 8.10
C TYR A 50 13.23 -6.74 6.86
N HIS A 51 14.49 -7.15 6.67
CA HIS A 51 15.30 -6.80 5.51
C HIS A 51 14.81 -7.48 4.23
N ILE A 52 14.41 -8.75 4.32
CA ILE A 52 13.81 -9.50 3.19
C ILE A 52 12.49 -8.85 2.78
N HIS A 53 11.61 -8.56 3.76
CA HIS A 53 10.36 -7.85 3.54
C HIS A 53 10.61 -6.49 2.86
N ALA A 54 11.51 -5.66 3.41
CA ALA A 54 11.86 -4.36 2.85
C ALA A 54 12.39 -4.49 1.42
N GLY A 55 13.33 -5.40 1.16
CA GLY A 55 13.91 -5.61 -0.17
C GLY A 55 12.87 -5.98 -1.22
N VAL A 56 11.94 -6.88 -0.89
CA VAL A 56 10.86 -7.29 -1.79
C VAL A 56 9.89 -6.14 -2.09
N PHE A 57 9.52 -5.35 -1.07
CA PHE A 57 8.59 -4.22 -1.25
C PHE A 57 9.23 -3.03 -1.96
N ILE A 58 10.54 -2.82 -1.79
CA ILE A 58 11.34 -1.90 -2.60
C ILE A 58 11.37 -2.38 -4.06
N ALA A 59 11.60 -3.67 -4.30
CA ALA A 59 11.60 -4.24 -5.65
C ALA A 59 10.22 -4.08 -6.33
N TRP A 60 9.12 -4.24 -5.59
CA TRP A 60 7.77 -3.96 -6.08
C TRP A 60 7.59 -2.49 -6.47
N THR A 61 8.01 -1.57 -5.61
CA THR A 61 7.90 -0.13 -5.86
C THR A 61 8.73 0.27 -7.08
N ALA A 62 9.95 -0.24 -7.20
CA ALA A 62 10.82 -0.04 -8.35
C ALA A 62 10.21 -0.62 -9.64
N LEU A 63 9.64 -1.83 -9.57
CA LEU A 63 8.92 -2.44 -10.68
C LEU A 63 7.75 -1.56 -11.12
N TYR A 64 6.93 -1.05 -10.19
CA TYR A 64 5.78 -0.21 -10.49
C TYR A 64 6.19 1.10 -11.19
N VAL A 65 7.24 1.78 -10.71
CA VAL A 65 7.80 2.97 -11.37
C VAL A 65 8.34 2.63 -12.77
N ALA A 66 9.08 1.53 -12.89
CA ALA A 66 9.60 1.06 -14.17
C ALA A 66 8.48 0.75 -15.18
N GLN A 67 7.41 0.07 -14.75
CA GLN A 67 6.27 -0.25 -15.62
C GLN A 67 5.60 1.00 -16.19
N ASN A 68 5.41 2.03 -15.36
CA ASN A 68 4.82 3.30 -15.80
C ASN A 68 5.78 4.10 -16.70
N SER A 69 7.07 4.13 -16.38
CA SER A 69 8.10 4.77 -17.22
C SER A 69 8.18 4.13 -18.60
N LEU A 70 8.11 2.80 -18.68
CA LEU A 70 8.13 2.06 -19.95
C LEU A 70 6.93 2.41 -20.83
N ILE A 71 5.72 2.53 -20.27
CA ILE A 71 4.53 2.93 -21.01
C ILE A 71 4.64 4.39 -21.46
N TRP A 72 5.08 5.30 -20.58
CA TRP A 72 5.27 6.70 -20.93
C TRP A 72 6.30 6.89 -22.07
N ARG A 73 7.36 6.08 -22.10
CA ARG A 73 8.35 6.05 -23.18
C ARG A 73 7.94 5.23 -24.41
N GLY A 74 6.73 4.67 -24.44
CA GLY A 74 6.23 3.85 -25.55
C GLY A 74 6.82 2.42 -25.64
N ASN A 75 7.64 1.98 -24.68
CA ASN A 75 8.26 0.64 -24.69
C ASN A 75 7.33 -0.44 -24.12
N THR A 76 6.25 -0.70 -24.85
CA THR A 76 5.22 -1.68 -24.45
C THR A 76 5.73 -3.12 -24.45
N ALA A 77 6.71 -3.45 -25.31
CA ALA A 77 7.29 -4.79 -25.38
C ALA A 77 8.02 -5.15 -24.07
N THR A 78 8.88 -4.26 -23.58
CA THR A 78 9.57 -4.46 -22.30
C THR A 78 8.61 -4.40 -21.13
N HIS A 79 7.59 -3.52 -21.15
CA HIS A 79 6.52 -3.51 -20.13
C HIS A 79 5.88 -4.91 -20.00
N ARG A 80 5.46 -5.52 -21.12
CA ARG A 80 4.87 -6.86 -21.13
C ARG A 80 5.83 -7.94 -20.66
N LYS A 81 7.12 -7.87 -21.02
CA LYS A 81 8.13 -8.85 -20.61
C LYS A 81 8.40 -8.76 -19.11
N LEU A 82 8.72 -7.56 -18.63
CA LEU A 82 9.07 -7.31 -17.23
C LEU A 82 7.86 -7.48 -16.31
N GLY A 83 6.66 -7.06 -16.73
CA GLY A 83 5.43 -7.18 -15.95
C GLY A 83 5.03 -8.61 -15.59
N LYS A 84 5.59 -9.63 -16.27
CA LYS A 84 5.42 -11.04 -15.87
C LYS A 84 5.99 -11.33 -14.47
N SER A 85 7.01 -10.59 -14.02
CA SER A 85 7.57 -10.78 -12.68
C SER A 85 6.55 -10.48 -11.58
N ALA A 86 5.56 -9.61 -11.83
CA ALA A 86 4.48 -9.31 -10.88
C ALA A 86 3.67 -10.56 -10.49
N ALA A 87 3.54 -11.56 -11.38
CA ALA A 87 2.83 -12.80 -11.09
C ALA A 87 3.48 -13.63 -9.96
N VAL A 88 4.79 -13.48 -9.76
CA VAL A 88 5.54 -14.11 -8.66
C VAL A 88 5.65 -13.14 -7.48
N LEU A 89 5.92 -11.87 -7.77
CA LEU A 89 6.19 -10.87 -6.74
C LEU A 89 4.97 -10.62 -5.84
N ILE A 90 3.76 -10.57 -6.39
CA ILE A 90 2.53 -10.36 -5.62
C ILE A 90 2.31 -11.47 -4.57
N PRO A 91 2.30 -12.78 -4.91
CA PRO A 91 2.23 -13.84 -3.90
C PRO A 91 3.32 -13.77 -2.83
N VAL A 92 4.57 -13.49 -3.23
CA VAL A 92 5.69 -13.36 -2.29
C VAL A 92 5.46 -12.20 -1.33
N MET A 93 4.99 -11.05 -1.81
CA MET A 93 4.63 -9.91 -0.97
C MET A 93 3.52 -10.25 0.02
N VAL A 94 2.49 -10.98 -0.41
CA VAL A 94 1.38 -11.38 0.48
C VAL A 94 1.91 -12.25 1.61
N VAL A 95 2.68 -13.29 1.30
CA VAL A 95 3.26 -14.19 2.31
C VAL A 95 4.18 -13.43 3.26
N LEU A 96 5.03 -12.54 2.75
CA LEU A 96 5.94 -11.76 3.58
C LEU A 96 5.22 -10.73 4.46
N ALA A 97 4.18 -10.07 3.96
CA ALA A 97 3.39 -9.13 4.76
C ALA A 97 2.63 -9.83 5.89
N ILE A 98 2.05 -11.01 5.64
CA ILE A 98 1.41 -11.82 6.67
C ILE A 98 2.46 -12.25 7.71
N THR A 99 3.56 -12.84 7.24
CA THR A 99 4.65 -13.32 8.11
C THR A 99 5.22 -12.19 8.97
N ILE A 100 5.56 -11.04 8.38
CA ILE A 100 6.13 -9.92 9.13
C ILE A 100 5.13 -9.36 10.15
N THR A 101 3.82 -9.35 9.86
CA THR A 101 2.79 -8.88 10.80
C THR A 101 2.80 -9.74 12.06
N PHE A 102 2.74 -11.07 11.92
CA PHE A 102 2.79 -11.99 13.07
C PHE A 102 4.11 -11.93 13.83
N MET A 103 5.24 -11.81 13.13
CA MET A 103 6.55 -11.70 13.77
C MET A 103 6.71 -10.37 14.51
N THR A 104 6.25 -9.26 13.93
CA THR A 104 6.30 -7.93 14.57
C THR A 104 5.47 -7.93 15.86
N LEU A 105 4.30 -8.58 15.88
CA LEU A 105 3.51 -8.72 17.09
C LEU A 105 4.27 -9.42 18.23
N ARG A 106 5.06 -10.45 17.95
CA ARG A 106 5.85 -11.15 18.99
C ARG A 106 7.14 -10.42 19.36
N ILE A 107 7.76 -9.72 18.42
CA ILE A 107 9.07 -9.07 18.62
C ILE A 107 8.90 -7.70 19.29
N THR A 108 7.95 -6.88 18.83
CA THR A 108 7.76 -5.50 19.33
C THR A 108 6.32 -5.19 19.75
N GLY A 109 5.37 -6.08 19.46
CA GLY A 109 3.95 -5.81 19.67
C GLY A 109 3.32 -4.98 18.56
N GLY A 110 4.02 -4.72 17.45
CA GLY A 110 3.55 -3.78 16.42
C GLY A 110 4.03 -2.34 16.67
N PRO A 111 3.76 -1.41 15.72
CA PRO A 111 4.12 0.00 15.89
C PRO A 111 3.32 0.63 17.05
N PRO A 112 3.89 1.65 17.72
CA PRO A 112 3.11 2.49 18.63
C PRO A 112 1.95 3.14 17.88
N PHE A 113 0.96 3.65 18.61
CA PHE A 113 -0.27 4.28 18.09
C PHE A 113 -1.33 3.35 17.46
N PHE A 114 -1.07 2.05 17.38
CA PHE A 114 -2.07 1.04 16.94
C PHE A 114 -2.29 -0.01 18.03
N ALA A 115 -3.54 -0.43 18.24
CA ALA A 115 -3.81 -1.61 19.07
C ALA A 115 -3.23 -2.87 18.40
N GLN A 116 -2.79 -3.86 19.19
CA GLN A 116 -2.20 -5.10 18.66
C GLN A 116 -3.18 -5.87 17.78
N ALA A 117 -4.43 -5.98 18.24
CA ALA A 117 -5.49 -6.70 17.53
C ALA A 117 -5.90 -6.00 16.22
N GLU A 118 -6.06 -4.68 16.25
CA GLU A 118 -6.30 -3.87 15.05
C GLU A 118 -5.11 -3.97 14.09
N PHE A 119 -3.88 -3.89 14.59
CA PHE A 119 -2.69 -4.06 13.77
C PHE A 119 -2.68 -5.40 13.04
N LEU A 120 -3.02 -6.51 13.70
CA LEU A 120 -3.15 -7.79 13.02
C LEU A 120 -4.24 -7.74 11.95
N ALA A 121 -5.47 -7.43 12.34
CA ALA A 121 -6.64 -7.56 11.48
C ALA A 121 -6.54 -6.62 10.27
N VAL A 122 -6.28 -5.33 10.48
CA VAL A 122 -6.22 -4.33 9.42
C VAL A 122 -5.11 -4.65 8.41
N ASN A 123 -3.94 -5.13 8.86
CA ASN A 123 -2.86 -5.52 7.93
C ASN A 123 -3.25 -6.73 7.08
N LEU A 124 -3.88 -7.76 7.66
CA LEU A 124 -4.34 -8.94 6.91
C LEU A 124 -5.37 -8.56 5.84
N PHE A 125 -6.37 -7.74 6.17
CA PHE A 125 -7.38 -7.35 5.19
C PHE A 125 -6.81 -6.41 4.11
N HIS A 126 -5.88 -5.52 4.45
CA HIS A 126 -5.28 -4.63 3.45
C HIS A 126 -4.31 -5.33 2.52
N ILE A 127 -3.53 -6.31 2.98
CA ILE A 127 -2.71 -7.09 2.06
C ILE A 127 -3.58 -7.94 1.13
N THR A 128 -4.73 -8.44 1.61
CA THR A 128 -5.74 -9.08 0.75
C THR A 128 -6.33 -8.09 -0.26
N ALA A 129 -6.67 -6.86 0.15
CA ALA A 129 -7.14 -5.81 -0.75
C ALA A 129 -6.12 -5.50 -1.87
N PHE A 130 -4.84 -5.38 -1.51
CA PHE A 130 -3.75 -5.26 -2.48
C PHE A 130 -3.74 -6.44 -3.46
N ALA A 131 -3.78 -7.68 -2.95
CA ALA A 131 -3.75 -8.87 -3.79
C ALA A 131 -4.95 -8.96 -4.74
N VAL A 132 -6.15 -8.59 -4.26
CA VAL A 132 -7.38 -8.54 -5.06
C VAL A 132 -7.25 -7.50 -6.18
N LEU A 133 -6.85 -6.26 -5.85
CA LEU A 133 -6.70 -5.19 -6.84
C LEU A 133 -5.61 -5.51 -7.87
N ALA A 134 -4.43 -5.94 -7.42
CA ALA A 134 -3.31 -6.28 -8.29
C ALA A 134 -3.61 -7.51 -9.15
N GLY A 135 -4.18 -8.56 -8.56
CA GLY A 135 -4.60 -9.76 -9.27
C GLY A 135 -5.69 -9.48 -10.30
N TRP A 136 -6.67 -8.63 -9.96
CA TRP A 136 -7.71 -8.19 -10.89
C TRP A 136 -7.11 -7.36 -12.03
N ALA A 137 -6.18 -6.45 -11.74
CA ALA A 137 -5.45 -5.70 -12.76
C ALA A 137 -4.72 -6.65 -13.73
N LEU A 138 -4.02 -7.68 -13.25
CA LEU A 138 -3.34 -8.66 -14.09
C LEU A 138 -4.30 -9.53 -14.91
N LYS A 139 -5.45 -9.91 -14.32
CA LYS A 139 -6.53 -10.61 -15.04
C LYS A 139 -7.06 -9.76 -16.20
N ARG A 140 -7.25 -8.45 -15.97
CA ARG A 140 -7.70 -7.47 -16.96
C ARG A 140 -6.57 -6.82 -17.78
N ARG A 141 -5.39 -7.44 -17.90
CA ARG A 141 -4.23 -6.89 -18.66
C ARG A 141 -4.51 -6.55 -20.13
N ARG A 142 -5.58 -7.10 -20.73
CA ARG A 142 -6.02 -6.77 -22.11
C ARG A 142 -6.95 -5.55 -22.14
N GLU A 143 -7.64 -5.25 -21.04
CA GLU A 143 -8.48 -4.07 -20.86
C GLU A 143 -7.64 -2.99 -20.18
N THR A 144 -6.79 -2.32 -20.97
CA THR A 144 -5.71 -1.48 -20.42
C THR A 144 -6.22 -0.34 -19.52
N ASP A 145 -7.44 0.15 -19.74
CA ASP A 145 -8.08 1.16 -18.89
C ASP A 145 -8.40 0.66 -17.49
N TRP A 146 -8.85 -0.59 -17.37
CA TRP A 146 -9.04 -1.25 -16.08
C TRP A 146 -7.71 -1.58 -15.43
N HIS A 147 -6.79 -2.16 -16.20
CA HIS A 147 -5.48 -2.60 -15.71
C HIS A 147 -4.72 -1.46 -15.00
N ARG A 148 -4.57 -0.31 -15.66
CA ARG A 148 -3.76 0.81 -15.13
C ARG A 148 -4.36 1.40 -13.85
N ARG A 149 -5.69 1.56 -13.80
CA ARG A 149 -6.41 2.15 -12.66
C ARG A 149 -6.44 1.20 -11.46
N LEU A 150 -6.69 -0.09 -11.68
CA LEU A 150 -6.65 -1.08 -10.60
C LEU A 150 -5.23 -1.27 -10.03
N MET A 151 -4.20 -1.30 -10.89
CA MET A 151 -2.82 -1.43 -10.45
C MET A 151 -2.37 -0.19 -9.66
N PHE A 152 -2.84 1.00 -10.05
CA PHE A 152 -2.66 2.22 -9.27
C PHE A 152 -3.27 2.09 -7.87
N GLY A 153 -4.52 1.63 -7.78
CA GLY A 153 -5.18 1.41 -6.48
C GLY A 153 -4.42 0.40 -5.61
N ALA A 154 -3.90 -0.67 -6.21
CA ALA A 154 -3.07 -1.64 -5.51
C ALA A 154 -1.79 -0.99 -4.95
N MET A 155 -1.08 -0.17 -5.73
CA MET A 155 0.11 0.55 -5.26
C MET A 155 -0.23 1.51 -4.12
N ALA A 156 -1.29 2.30 -4.25
CA ALA A 156 -1.73 3.22 -3.20
C ALA A 156 -2.07 2.49 -1.89
N THR A 157 -2.72 1.32 -2.00
CA THR A 157 -3.09 0.48 -0.86
C THR A 157 -1.86 -0.05 -0.13
N VAL A 158 -0.90 -0.63 -0.85
CA VAL A 158 0.28 -1.26 -0.24
C VAL A 158 1.35 -0.25 0.19
N GLY A 159 1.33 0.96 -0.38
CA GLY A 159 2.23 2.07 -0.01
C GLY A 159 1.84 2.80 1.28
N ALA A 160 0.62 2.59 1.80
CA ALA A 160 0.10 3.29 2.97
C ALA A 160 1.01 3.23 4.21
N PRO A 161 1.69 2.11 4.56
CA PRO A 161 2.63 2.08 5.68
C PRO A 161 3.81 3.04 5.51
N GLY A 162 4.34 3.17 4.29
CA GLY A 162 5.41 4.14 4.02
C GLY A 162 4.92 5.57 4.19
N LEU A 163 3.74 5.88 3.64
CA LEU A 163 3.07 7.18 3.83
C LEU A 163 2.80 7.50 5.31
N ALA A 164 2.37 6.51 6.10
CA ALA A 164 2.04 6.69 7.52
C ALA A 164 3.18 7.30 8.33
N ARG A 165 4.43 7.03 7.94
CA ARG A 165 5.64 7.56 8.59
C ARG A 165 5.85 9.06 8.36
N LEU A 166 5.15 9.65 7.40
CA LEU A 166 5.18 11.09 7.13
C LEU A 166 4.05 11.85 7.86
N LEU A 167 3.20 11.13 8.60
CA LEU A 167 2.04 11.69 9.30
C LEU A 167 2.33 11.84 10.81
N PRO A 168 1.69 12.80 11.50
CA PRO A 168 1.84 12.98 12.95
C PRO A 168 0.99 11.96 13.72
N LEU A 169 1.32 10.67 13.63
CA LEU A 169 0.53 9.56 14.18
C LEU A 169 0.16 9.64 15.68
N PRO A 170 0.97 10.20 16.60
CA PRO A 170 0.54 10.33 17.99
C PRO A 170 -0.72 11.18 18.17
N LEU A 171 -0.90 12.20 17.32
CA LEU A 171 -2.05 13.11 17.36
C LEU A 171 -3.32 12.48 16.80
N THR A 172 -3.23 11.26 16.25
CA THR A 172 -4.34 10.60 15.56
C THR A 172 -4.91 9.41 16.33
N ILE A 173 -4.38 9.07 17.51
CA ILE A 173 -4.97 8.07 18.40
C ILE A 173 -6.40 8.51 18.80
N PRO A 174 -7.41 7.61 18.80
CA PRO A 174 -7.36 6.19 18.41
C PRO A 174 -7.63 5.93 16.93
N TYR A 175 -7.83 6.97 16.11
CA TYR A 175 -8.23 6.90 14.71
C TYR A 175 -7.06 6.72 13.72
N THR A 176 -5.91 6.21 14.18
CA THR A 176 -4.65 6.18 13.42
C THR A 176 -4.79 5.51 12.05
N PHE A 177 -5.47 4.36 11.98
CA PHE A 177 -5.69 3.65 10.71
C PHE A 177 -6.60 4.42 9.74
N TYR A 178 -7.68 5.05 10.22
CA TYR A 178 -8.53 5.90 9.39
C TYR A 178 -7.74 7.04 8.77
N VAL A 179 -6.85 7.68 9.54
CA VAL A 179 -6.02 8.76 9.02
C VAL A 179 -5.01 8.25 7.99
N VAL A 180 -4.32 7.14 8.27
CA VAL A 180 -3.32 6.55 7.36
C VAL A 180 -3.95 6.14 6.03
N PHE A 181 -5.03 5.37 6.06
CA PHE A 181 -5.67 4.89 4.84
C PHE A 181 -6.48 6.00 4.17
N GLY A 182 -7.07 6.93 4.91
CA GLY A 182 -7.68 8.14 4.36
C GLY A 182 -6.67 9.00 3.60
N ALA A 183 -5.46 9.17 4.12
CA ALA A 183 -4.37 9.85 3.41
C ALA A 183 -3.96 9.08 2.14
N ALA A 184 -3.91 7.74 2.18
CA ALA A 184 -3.61 6.94 1.01
C ALA A 184 -4.70 7.05 -0.09
N LEU A 185 -5.97 7.26 0.28
CA LEU A 185 -7.08 7.47 -0.67
C LEU A 185 -6.97 8.80 -1.44
N VAL A 186 -6.13 9.74 -1.01
CA VAL A 186 -5.86 10.97 -1.78
C VAL A 186 -5.32 10.62 -3.17
N PHE A 187 -4.48 9.59 -3.29
CA PHE A 187 -3.94 9.17 -4.59
C PHE A 187 -5.02 8.75 -5.60
N PRO A 188 -5.92 7.79 -5.31
CA PRO A 188 -6.99 7.43 -6.24
C PRO A 188 -8.00 8.56 -6.44
N LEU A 189 -8.22 9.46 -5.48
CA LEU A 189 -9.05 10.66 -5.67
C LEU A 189 -8.43 11.62 -6.69
N ILE A 190 -7.11 11.87 -6.64
CA ILE A 190 -6.38 12.61 -7.67
C ILE A 190 -6.55 11.90 -9.03
N GLY A 191 -6.46 10.57 -9.04
CA GLY A 191 -6.74 9.72 -10.19
C GLY A 191 -8.11 9.97 -10.82
N MET A 192 -9.17 9.95 -10.01
CA MET A 192 -10.56 10.21 -10.44
C MET A 192 -10.72 11.62 -11.02
N ILE A 193 -10.13 12.63 -10.38
CA ILE A 193 -10.17 14.02 -10.87
C ILE A 193 -9.46 14.13 -12.22
N ALA A 194 -8.27 13.52 -12.34
CA ALA A 194 -7.53 13.50 -13.60
C ALA A 194 -8.32 12.79 -14.70
N ASP A 195 -8.98 11.68 -14.38
CA ASP A 195 -9.82 10.92 -15.31
C ASP A 195 -10.97 11.76 -15.85
N LYS A 196 -11.71 12.41 -14.95
CA LYS A 196 -12.81 13.30 -15.30
C LYS A 196 -12.35 14.47 -16.16
N ARG A 197 -11.15 15.02 -15.88
CA ARG A 197 -10.57 16.13 -16.66
C ARG A 197 -10.11 15.70 -18.05
N MET A 198 -9.54 14.50 -18.19
CA MET A 198 -9.01 14.00 -19.47
C MET A 198 -10.10 13.42 -20.38
N HIS A 199 -11.08 12.73 -19.80
CA HIS A 199 -12.07 11.92 -20.54
C HIS A 199 -13.52 12.38 -20.34
N GLY A 200 -13.78 13.39 -19.50
CA GLY A 200 -15.13 13.90 -19.20
C GLY A 200 -15.90 13.10 -18.14
N GLU A 201 -15.46 11.88 -17.83
CA GLU A 201 -16.09 10.99 -16.86
C GLU A 201 -15.06 10.26 -15.99
N VAL A 202 -15.50 9.75 -14.84
CA VAL A 202 -14.67 8.91 -13.96
C VAL A 202 -14.87 7.46 -14.34
N HIS A 203 -13.82 6.79 -14.81
CA HIS A 203 -13.89 5.39 -15.19
C HIS A 203 -14.26 4.51 -13.99
N ARG A 204 -15.11 3.50 -14.23
CA ARG A 204 -15.69 2.62 -13.18
C ARG A 204 -14.65 1.90 -12.32
N ALA A 205 -13.46 1.64 -12.85
CA ALA A 205 -12.36 1.02 -12.11
C ALA A 205 -11.93 1.82 -10.87
N TRP A 206 -12.02 3.16 -10.90
CA TRP A 206 -11.60 4.00 -9.76
C TRP A 206 -12.43 3.75 -8.51
N TRP A 207 -13.73 3.51 -8.64
CA TRP A 207 -14.58 3.19 -7.49
C TRP A 207 -14.10 1.94 -6.75
N TRP A 208 -13.55 0.96 -7.46
CA TRP A 208 -12.97 -0.23 -6.83
C TRP A 208 -11.64 0.05 -6.12
N THR A 209 -10.86 1.03 -6.59
CA THR A 209 -9.65 1.48 -5.90
C THR A 209 -9.94 2.17 -4.56
N ILE A 210 -11.18 2.63 -4.35
CA ILE A 210 -11.67 3.19 -3.09
C ILE A 210 -12.38 2.12 -2.27
N LEU A 211 -13.36 1.43 -2.88
CA LEU A 211 -14.24 0.50 -2.19
C LEU A 211 -13.49 -0.69 -1.59
N VAL A 212 -12.52 -1.27 -2.32
CA VAL A 212 -11.81 -2.47 -1.84
C VAL A 212 -10.94 -2.15 -0.61
N PRO A 213 -10.09 -1.10 -0.61
CA PRO A 213 -9.33 -0.74 0.59
C PRO A 213 -10.20 -0.25 1.75
N VAL A 214 -11.26 0.53 1.47
CA VAL A 214 -12.18 0.98 2.52
C VAL A 214 -12.91 -0.21 3.16
N ALA A 215 -13.40 -1.16 2.37
CA ALA A 215 -14.02 -2.37 2.92
C ALA A 215 -13.02 -3.18 3.75
N ALA A 216 -11.77 -3.33 3.29
CA ALA A 216 -10.73 -4.00 4.04
C ALA A 216 -10.42 -3.30 5.38
N LEU A 217 -10.38 -1.96 5.40
CA LEU A 217 -10.23 -1.18 6.62
C LEU A 217 -11.38 -1.43 7.59
N LEU A 218 -12.62 -1.26 7.14
CA LEU A 218 -13.79 -1.40 8.01
C LEU A 218 -13.92 -2.82 8.57
N ILE A 219 -13.67 -3.84 7.74
CA ILE A 219 -13.69 -5.24 8.20
C ILE A 219 -12.57 -5.48 9.21
N GLY A 220 -11.35 -4.99 8.93
CA GLY A 220 -10.20 -5.12 9.83
C GLY A 220 -10.43 -4.43 11.17
N GLU A 221 -10.99 -3.22 11.16
CA GLU A 221 -11.34 -2.46 12.36
C GLU A 221 -12.41 -3.15 13.20
N VAL A 222 -13.50 -3.59 12.57
CA VAL A 222 -14.58 -4.32 13.24
C VAL A 222 -14.04 -5.59 13.89
N LEU A 223 -13.24 -6.38 13.16
CA LEU A 223 -12.68 -7.63 13.69
C LEU A 223 -11.63 -7.37 14.77
N GLY A 224 -10.73 -6.40 14.58
CA GLY A 224 -9.71 -6.03 15.56
C GLY A 224 -10.29 -5.53 16.90
N ASN A 225 -11.51 -4.98 16.87
CA ASN A 225 -12.25 -4.54 18.05
C ASN A 225 -13.10 -5.64 18.71
N THR A 226 -13.10 -6.87 18.19
CA THR A 226 -13.80 -8.00 18.84
C THR A 226 -12.98 -8.59 19.98
N ALA A 227 -13.66 -9.03 21.05
CA ALA A 227 -13.04 -9.75 22.16
C ALA A 227 -12.32 -11.03 21.71
N PHE A 228 -12.81 -11.68 20.65
CA PHE A 228 -12.19 -12.88 20.08
C PHE A 228 -10.79 -12.58 19.53
N VAL A 229 -10.65 -11.58 18.65
CA VAL A 229 -9.34 -11.25 18.06
C VAL A 229 -8.40 -10.68 19.11
N GLN A 230 -8.91 -9.87 20.04
CA GLN A 230 -8.11 -9.34 21.15
C GLN A 230 -7.57 -10.46 22.05
N GLY A 231 -8.42 -11.42 22.44
CA GLY A 231 -8.02 -12.58 23.23
C GLY A 231 -6.99 -13.44 22.50
N TRP A 232 -7.24 -13.76 21.22
CA TRP A 232 -6.30 -14.54 20.41
C TRP A 232 -4.94 -13.86 20.27
N VAL A 233 -4.92 -12.55 20.04
CA VAL A 233 -3.66 -11.79 19.94
C VAL A 233 -2.94 -11.75 21.28
N ALA A 234 -3.66 -11.55 22.39
CA ALA A 234 -3.08 -11.59 23.73
C ALA A 234 -2.40 -12.94 24.02
N GLU A 235 -3.06 -14.05 23.68
CA GLU A 235 -2.47 -15.40 23.77
C GLU A 235 -1.24 -15.56 22.86
N TRP A 236 -1.32 -15.06 21.63
CA TRP A 236 -0.23 -15.17 20.65
C TRP A 236 1.06 -14.44 21.08
N VAL A 237 0.92 -13.28 21.74
CA VAL A 237 2.05 -12.47 22.22
C VAL A 237 2.46 -12.80 23.66
N ALA A 238 1.71 -13.65 24.38
CA ALA A 238 2.03 -14.04 25.74
C ALA A 238 3.44 -14.64 25.84
N GLY A 239 4.21 -14.19 26.84
CA GLY A 239 5.58 -14.64 27.07
C GLY A 239 6.59 -14.19 26.01
N THR A 240 6.24 -13.20 25.18
CA THR A 240 7.15 -12.60 24.19
C THR A 240 7.41 -11.13 24.51
N PRO A 241 8.53 -10.54 24.05
CA PRO A 241 8.79 -9.11 24.25
C PRO A 241 7.66 -8.22 23.73
N GLY A 242 7.01 -8.60 22.63
CA GLY A 242 5.87 -7.87 22.10
C GLY A 242 4.63 -7.89 23.00
N GLY A 243 4.52 -8.84 23.91
CA GLY A 243 3.45 -8.90 24.92
C GLY A 243 3.69 -8.00 26.13
N GLU A 244 4.87 -7.40 26.28
CA GLU A 244 5.21 -6.53 27.41
C GLU A 244 4.66 -5.10 27.26
N ARG A 245 4.27 -4.71 26.03
CA ARG A 245 3.67 -3.39 25.77
C ARG A 245 2.15 -3.38 26.07
N PRO A 246 1.54 -2.20 26.30
CA PRO A 246 0.08 -2.09 26.36
C PRO A 246 -0.57 -2.65 25.09
N ALA A 247 -1.68 -3.39 25.22
CA ALA A 247 -2.37 -3.98 24.07
C ALA A 247 -3.03 -2.93 23.15
N GLY A 248 -3.49 -1.82 23.74
CA GLY A 248 -4.07 -0.69 23.01
C GLY A 248 -3.03 0.23 22.36
N PRO A 249 -3.47 1.28 21.65
CA PRO A 249 -2.57 2.33 21.19
C PRO A 249 -1.97 3.09 22.38
N PHE A 250 -0.71 3.48 22.25
CA PHE A 250 0.02 4.22 23.29
C PHE A 250 1.04 5.17 22.67
N ILE A 251 1.47 6.16 23.45
CA ILE A 251 2.58 7.05 23.14
C ILE A 251 3.81 6.56 23.91
N PRO A 252 4.91 6.21 23.24
CA PRO A 252 6.15 5.80 23.92
C PRO A 252 6.69 6.92 24.83
N PRO A 253 7.35 6.59 25.95
CA PRO A 253 8.04 7.58 26.77
C PRO A 253 9.08 8.35 25.96
N GLY A 254 9.07 9.69 26.02
CA GLY A 254 10.03 10.54 25.33
C GLY A 254 9.73 10.83 23.86
N PHE A 255 8.49 10.59 23.41
CA PHE A 255 8.00 10.99 22.08
C PHE A 255 7.71 12.50 21.99
#